data_AF-A0A067BMM2-F1
#
_entry.id   AF-A0A067BMM2-F1
#
_cell.length_a   1.000
_cell.length_b   1.000
_cell.length_c   1.000
_cell.angle_alpha   90.00
_cell.angle_beta   90.00
_cell.angle_gamma   90.00
#
_symmetry.space_group_name_H-M   'P 1'
#
loop_
_entity.id
_entity.type
_entity.pdbx_description
1 polymer ?
#
loop_
_entity_poly.entity_id
_entity_poly.type
_entity_poly.pdbx_seq_one_letter_code
_entity_poly.pdbx_strand_id
1 'polypeptide(L)'
;MIVWTAIEPCVHVAYTDRRCVAIDMDVGLRCHSAFVEVGFVNRISISVLICILAIISCFLFEKHVLKRGLSIDVPSLLLSAPAKYMLILDDWSHKGVLFVDKPSALMAGIISIEHAGGIYLFDIKKWRMYVLHRAPHDAETPSRFFHAIPMLE
;
A
#
# COMPACT_ATOMS: atom_id res chain seq x y z
N MET A 1 5.17 -13.48 -9.48
CA MET A 1 4.60 -12.48 -10.43
C MET A 1 5.56 -12.18 -11.58
N ILE A 2 6.76 -11.65 -11.33
CA ILE A 2 7.71 -11.28 -12.41
C ILE A 2 8.02 -12.45 -13.35
N VAL A 3 8.37 -13.63 -12.80
CA VAL A 3 8.66 -14.84 -13.59
C VAL A 3 7.45 -15.28 -14.43
N TRP A 4 6.24 -15.26 -13.84
CA TRP A 4 5.01 -15.63 -14.56
C TRP A 4 4.75 -14.71 -15.75
N THR A 5 4.87 -13.39 -15.56
CA THR A 5 4.70 -12.41 -16.65
C THR A 5 5.79 -12.51 -17.71
N ALA A 6 7.00 -12.92 -17.34
CA ALA A 6 8.11 -13.12 -18.28
C ALA A 6 7.93 -14.37 -19.16
N ILE A 7 7.40 -15.46 -18.59
CA ILE A 7 7.12 -16.70 -19.33
C ILE A 7 5.91 -16.53 -20.25
N GLU A 8 4.84 -15.92 -19.76
CA GLU A 8 3.61 -15.73 -20.50
C GLU A 8 3.19 -14.25 -20.48
N PRO A 9 3.73 -13.42 -21.38
CA PRO A 9 3.42 -11.99 -21.45
C PRO A 9 1.97 -11.74 -21.89
N CYS A 10 1.40 -10.60 -21.47
CA CYS A 10 0.07 -10.20 -21.89
C CYS A 10 0.10 -9.62 -23.30
N VAL A 11 -0.18 -10.42 -24.32
CA VAL A 11 -0.35 -9.95 -25.71
C VAL A 11 -1.77 -9.47 -25.95
N HIS A 12 -1.93 -8.24 -26.43
CA HIS A 12 -3.25 -7.71 -26.79
C HIS A 12 -3.73 -8.35 -28.09
N VAL A 13 -5.01 -8.69 -28.17
CA VAL A 13 -5.63 -9.21 -29.40
C VAL A 13 -6.44 -8.08 -30.02
N ALA A 14 -6.00 -7.63 -31.19
CA ALA A 14 -6.71 -6.63 -31.99
C ALA A 14 -6.84 -7.15 -33.42
N TYR A 15 -8.05 -7.13 -33.98
CA TYR A 15 -8.29 -7.51 -35.36
C TYR A 15 -9.27 -6.57 -36.03
N THR A 16 -9.12 -6.40 -37.34
CA THR A 16 -10.02 -5.59 -38.15
C THR A 16 -11.09 -6.48 -38.77
N ASP A 17 -12.34 -6.33 -38.33
CA ASP A 17 -13.51 -6.92 -39.00
C ASP A 17 -14.44 -5.77 -39.42
N ARG A 18 -14.56 -5.55 -40.74
CA ARG A 18 -15.37 -4.46 -41.30
C ARG A 18 -16.77 -4.97 -41.59
N ARG A 19 -17.72 -4.60 -40.73
CA ARG A 19 -19.15 -4.84 -40.95
C ARG A 19 -19.85 -3.52 -41.11
N CYS A 20 -20.31 -3.24 -42.32
CA CYS A 20 -21.10 -2.06 -42.64
C CYS A 20 -22.55 -2.46 -42.83
N VAL A 21 -23.45 -1.74 -42.18
CA VAL A 21 -24.89 -1.90 -42.38
C VAL A 21 -25.40 -0.60 -42.98
N ALA A 22 -26.14 -0.70 -44.09
CA ALA A 22 -26.84 0.44 -44.66
C ALA A 22 -28.01 0.78 -43.75
N ILE A 23 -28.03 2.02 -43.24
CA ILE A 23 -29.17 2.53 -42.46
C ILE A 23 -30.22 3.08 -43.43
N ASP A 24 -29.76 3.86 -44.40
CA ASP A 24 -30.52 4.32 -45.55
C ASP A 24 -29.53 4.66 -46.67
N MET A 25 -29.80 4.27 -47.92
CA MET A 25 -28.83 4.41 -49.03
C MET A 25 -28.49 5.88 -49.33
N ASP A 26 -29.39 6.79 -48.93
CA ASP A 26 -29.25 8.23 -49.14
C ASP A 26 -28.67 8.98 -47.90
N VAL A 27 -28.58 8.31 -46.73
CA VAL A 27 -28.18 8.93 -45.45
C VAL A 27 -26.80 8.45 -44.97
N GLY A 28 -26.38 7.21 -45.29
CA GLY A 28 -25.02 6.73 -45.08
C GLY A 28 -24.90 5.31 -44.52
N LEU A 29 -23.64 4.87 -44.35
CA LEU A 29 -23.26 3.54 -43.84
C LEU A 29 -22.79 3.62 -42.39
N ARG A 30 -23.25 2.70 -41.53
CA ARG A 30 -22.67 2.50 -40.20
C ARG A 30 -21.73 1.31 -40.23
N CYS A 31 -20.45 1.57 -40.06
CA CYS A 31 -19.41 0.54 -40.09
C CYS A 31 -18.79 0.33 -38.71
N HIS A 32 -18.73 -0.92 -38.28
CA HIS A 32 -17.78 -1.38 -37.26
C HIS A 32 -16.52 -1.86 -37.98
N SER A 33 -15.34 -1.34 -37.62
CA SER A 33 -14.10 -1.55 -38.39
C SER A 33 -13.01 -2.33 -37.65
N ALA A 34 -13.01 -2.29 -36.33
CA ALA A 34 -11.99 -2.92 -35.50
C ALA A 34 -12.57 -3.44 -34.18
N PHE A 35 -12.00 -4.55 -33.72
CA PHE A 35 -12.27 -5.14 -32.42
C PHE A 35 -10.95 -5.21 -31.64
N VAL A 36 -11.00 -4.84 -30.36
CA VAL A 36 -9.88 -4.96 -29.43
C VAL A 36 -10.39 -5.73 -28.22
N GLU A 37 -9.80 -6.89 -27.96
CA GLU A 37 -10.07 -7.66 -26.76
C GLU A 37 -9.13 -7.21 -25.64
N VAL A 38 -9.70 -6.75 -24.53
CA VAL A 38 -8.95 -6.25 -23.38
C VAL A 38 -9.06 -7.22 -22.22
N GLY A 39 -8.00 -8.01 -22.02
CA GLY A 39 -7.80 -8.85 -20.83
C GLY A 39 -8.11 -10.33 -21.04
N PHE A 40 -7.47 -11.17 -20.21
CA PHE A 40 -7.64 -12.62 -20.21
C PHE A 40 -7.98 -13.11 -18.81
N VAL A 41 -9.20 -13.62 -18.61
CA VAL A 41 -9.68 -14.11 -17.31
C VAL A 41 -8.78 -15.22 -16.77
N ASN A 42 -8.26 -16.09 -17.65
CA ASN A 42 -7.36 -17.18 -17.26
C ASN A 42 -6.03 -16.68 -16.65
N ARG A 43 -5.47 -15.58 -17.17
CA ARG A 43 -4.23 -15.01 -16.60
C ARG A 43 -4.48 -14.37 -15.23
N ILE A 44 -5.67 -13.81 -15.02
CA ILE A 44 -6.09 -13.26 -13.73
C ILE A 44 -6.20 -14.38 -12.69
N SER A 45 -6.90 -15.47 -13.00
CA SER A 45 -7.07 -16.58 -12.06
C SER A 45 -5.74 -17.19 -11.64
N ILE A 46 -4.82 -17.43 -12.58
CA ILE A 46 -3.47 -17.93 -12.29
C ILE A 46 -2.69 -16.92 -11.42
N SER A 47 -2.79 -15.62 -11.73
CA SER A 47 -2.09 -14.60 -10.95
C SER A 47 -2.58 -14.54 -9.50
N VAL A 48 -3.89 -14.62 -9.29
CA VAL A 48 -4.52 -14.71 -7.96
C VAL A 48 -4.03 -15.96 -7.22
N LEU A 49 -4.01 -17.12 -7.88
CA LEU A 49 -3.54 -18.36 -7.28
C LEU A 49 -2.09 -18.26 -6.81
N ILE A 50 -1.19 -17.71 -7.64
CA ILE A 50 0.21 -17.53 -7.27
C ILE A 50 0.34 -16.60 -6.06
N CYS A 51 -0.45 -15.51 -5.99
CA CYS A 51 -0.45 -14.62 -4.84
C CYS A 51 -0.91 -15.33 -3.56
N ILE A 52 -1.98 -16.12 -3.62
CA ILE A 52 -2.48 -16.89 -2.48
C ILE A 52 -1.43 -17.90 -2.01
N LEU A 53 -0.83 -18.65 -2.94
CA LEU A 53 0.22 -19.63 -2.62
C LEU A 53 1.44 -18.96 -1.99
N ALA A 54 1.85 -17.80 -2.49
CA ALA A 54 2.94 -17.03 -1.91
C ALA A 54 2.62 -16.64 -0.45
N ILE A 55 1.44 -16.09 -0.18
CA ILE A 55 1.00 -15.73 1.18
C ILE A 55 1.01 -16.94 2.12
N ILE A 56 0.41 -18.05 1.71
CA ILE A 56 0.36 -19.29 2.51
C ILE A 56 1.78 -19.80 2.79
N SER A 57 2.63 -19.83 1.77
CA SER A 57 4.00 -20.31 1.90
C SER A 57 4.82 -19.44 2.88
N CYS A 58 4.74 -18.11 2.77
CA CYS A 58 5.39 -17.19 3.70
C CYS A 58 4.87 -17.36 5.13
N PHE A 59 3.55 -17.50 5.31
CA PHE A 59 2.95 -17.72 6.62
C PHE A 59 3.41 -19.03 7.27
N LEU A 60 3.38 -20.13 6.51
CA LEU A 60 3.84 -21.43 7.00
C LEU A 60 5.33 -21.42 7.31
N PHE A 61 6.14 -20.76 6.48
CA PHE A 61 7.57 -20.60 6.70
C PHE A 61 7.86 -19.83 8.00
N GLU A 62 7.19 -18.71 8.22
CA GLU A 62 7.34 -17.91 9.44
C GLU A 62 6.91 -18.71 10.69
N LYS A 63 5.76 -19.38 10.61
CA LYS A 63 5.21 -20.19 11.70
C LYS A 63 6.07 -21.41 12.06
N HIS A 64 6.57 -22.15 11.07
CA HIS A 64 7.24 -23.43 11.29
C HIS A 64 8.77 -23.34 11.37
N VAL A 65 9.38 -22.41 10.63
CA VAL A 65 10.85 -22.28 10.56
C VAL A 65 11.36 -21.21 11.51
N LEU A 66 10.80 -19.99 11.44
CA LEU A 66 11.29 -18.89 12.26
C LEU A 66 10.88 -19.03 13.73
N LYS A 67 9.75 -19.70 14.01
CA LYS A 67 9.19 -19.87 15.37
C LYS A 67 9.19 -18.56 16.17
N ARG A 68 9.05 -17.41 15.51
CA ARG A 68 8.95 -16.12 16.21
C ARG A 68 7.67 -16.20 17.02
N GLY A 69 7.81 -16.04 18.34
CA GLY A 69 6.67 -15.94 19.23
C GLY A 69 5.75 -14.82 18.74
N LEU A 70 4.46 -14.94 19.03
CA LEU A 70 3.48 -13.90 18.78
C LEU A 70 3.86 -12.67 19.62
N SER A 71 4.69 -11.78 19.08
CA SER A 71 4.91 -10.48 19.71
C SER A 71 3.57 -9.77 19.69
N ILE A 72 2.86 -9.82 20.82
CA ILE A 72 1.68 -8.99 21.08
C ILE A 72 2.21 -7.56 21.05
N ASP A 73 2.07 -6.94 19.89
CA ASP A 73 2.65 -5.64 19.64
C ASP A 73 1.54 -4.59 19.67
N VAL A 74 1.76 -3.59 20.52
CA VAL A 74 0.83 -2.51 20.89
C VAL A 74 0.17 -1.91 19.62
N PRO A 75 -1.15 -1.65 19.63
CA PRO A 75 -1.84 -1.19 18.43
C PRO A 75 -1.56 0.30 18.19
N SER A 76 -0.49 0.65 17.47
CA SER A 76 -0.40 2.00 16.91
C SER A 76 -1.45 2.13 15.79
N LEU A 77 -2.61 2.72 16.10
CA LEU A 77 -3.71 2.86 15.14
C LEU A 77 -3.28 3.66 13.90
N LEU A 78 -2.33 4.57 14.05
CA LEU A 78 -1.80 5.40 12.97
C LEU A 78 -0.91 4.65 11.98
N LEU A 79 -0.27 3.54 12.38
CA LEU A 79 0.70 2.85 11.54
C LEU A 79 0.02 1.76 10.70
N SER A 80 0.26 1.77 9.40
CA SER A 80 -0.22 0.69 8.53
C SER A 80 0.46 -0.64 8.82
N ALA A 81 -0.24 -1.76 8.58
CA ALA A 81 0.31 -3.11 8.73
C ALA A 81 1.72 -3.30 8.09
N PRO A 82 1.97 -2.92 6.81
CA PRO A 82 3.30 -3.09 6.23
C PRO A 82 4.36 -2.23 6.95
N ALA A 83 4.02 -1.03 7.38
CA ALA A 83 4.96 -0.18 8.10
C ALA A 83 5.33 -0.76 9.48
N LYS A 84 4.37 -1.39 10.18
CA LYS A 84 4.63 -2.09 11.44
C LYS A 84 5.64 -3.23 11.31
N TYR A 85 5.55 -4.01 10.23
CA TYR A 85 6.42 -5.18 10.03
C TYR A 85 7.70 -4.89 9.25
N MET A 86 7.78 -3.79 8.50
CA MET A 86 8.95 -3.44 7.69
C MET A 86 9.87 -2.39 8.34
N LEU A 87 9.35 -1.55 9.24
CA LEU A 87 10.16 -0.58 9.96
C LEU A 87 10.78 -1.22 11.21
N ILE A 88 12.04 -0.87 11.49
CA ILE A 88 12.75 -1.28 12.69
C ILE A 88 12.42 -0.28 13.80
N LEU A 89 11.53 -0.67 14.71
CA LEU A 89 10.91 0.21 15.71
C LEU A 89 11.33 -0.12 17.15
N ASP A 90 12.13 -1.17 17.36
CA ASP A 90 12.49 -1.69 18.70
C ASP A 90 13.11 -0.62 19.61
N ASP A 91 14.02 0.21 19.08
CA ASP A 91 14.71 1.28 19.83
C ASP A 91 13.97 2.64 19.82
N TRP A 92 12.80 2.69 19.19
CA TRP A 92 12.03 3.91 18.97
C TRP A 92 10.89 4.09 19.98
N SER A 93 10.82 3.25 21.00
CA SER A 93 9.91 3.42 22.14
C SER A 93 10.56 4.23 23.26
N HIS A 94 9.89 5.27 23.75
CA HIS A 94 10.32 6.06 24.90
C HIS A 94 9.14 6.35 25.83
N LYS A 95 9.27 6.05 27.12
CA LYS A 95 8.21 6.18 28.14
C LYS A 95 6.87 5.53 27.71
N GLY A 96 6.93 4.43 26.98
CA GLY A 96 5.73 3.70 26.50
C GLY A 96 5.05 4.29 25.27
N VAL A 97 5.60 5.35 24.67
CA VAL A 97 5.13 5.92 23.40
C VAL A 97 6.10 5.53 22.29
N LEU A 98 5.56 5.01 21.19
CA LEU A 98 6.33 4.72 19.99
C LEU A 98 6.54 6.00 19.18
N PHE A 99 7.78 6.31 18.83
CA PHE A 99 8.13 7.46 18.01
C PHE A 99 8.57 7.02 16.62
N VAL A 100 8.27 7.82 15.60
CA VAL A 100 8.72 7.54 14.23
C VAL A 100 9.26 8.83 13.62
N ASP A 101 10.40 8.77 12.94
CA ASP A 101 10.94 9.92 12.22
C ASP A 101 10.05 10.31 11.03
N LYS A 102 10.11 11.59 10.63
CA LYS A 102 9.24 12.13 9.56
C LYS A 102 9.38 11.38 8.22
N PRO A 103 10.60 11.02 7.74
CA PRO A 103 10.75 10.19 6.55
C PRO A 103 10.08 8.81 6.67
N SER A 104 10.29 8.08 7.77
CA SER A 104 9.65 6.77 7.98
C SER A 104 8.14 6.88 8.10
N ALA A 105 7.62 7.94 8.73
CA ALA A 105 6.20 8.21 8.77
C ALA A 105 5.62 8.47 7.37
N LEU A 106 6.33 9.23 6.52
CA LEU A 106 5.94 9.43 5.13
C LEU A 106 5.90 8.12 4.34
N MET A 107 6.90 7.25 4.50
CA MET A 107 6.91 5.90 3.91
C MET A 107 5.75 5.04 4.44
N ALA A 108 5.37 5.22 5.71
CA ALA A 108 4.21 4.58 6.30
C ALA A 108 2.87 5.17 5.83
N GLY A 109 2.87 6.24 5.03
CA GLY A 109 1.69 6.92 4.50
C GLY A 109 1.11 8.01 5.41
N ILE A 110 1.91 8.54 6.33
CA ILE A 110 1.54 9.61 7.24
C ILE A 110 2.33 10.86 6.83
N ILE A 111 1.64 11.89 6.37
CA ILE A 111 2.25 13.20 6.10
C ILE A 111 2.18 14.01 7.40
N SER A 112 3.33 14.53 7.85
CA SER A 112 3.40 15.39 9.04
C SER A 112 3.77 16.81 8.66
N ILE A 113 3.02 17.77 9.21
CA ILE A 113 3.27 19.21 9.04
C ILE A 113 3.25 19.84 10.43
N GLU A 114 4.30 20.58 10.76
CA GLU A 114 4.39 21.30 12.03
C GLU A 114 4.07 22.77 11.78
N HIS A 115 3.04 23.28 12.45
CA HIS A 115 2.63 24.67 12.31
C HIS A 115 2.14 25.23 13.66
N ALA A 116 2.67 26.39 14.05
CA ALA A 116 2.28 27.14 15.25
C ALA A 116 2.26 26.30 16.56
N GLY A 117 3.21 25.39 16.74
CA GLY A 117 3.31 24.53 17.93
C GLY A 117 2.43 23.27 17.91
N GLY A 118 1.61 23.08 16.87
CA GLY A 118 0.85 21.86 16.61
C GLY A 118 1.50 20.99 15.53
N ILE A 119 1.28 19.67 15.63
CA ILE A 119 1.67 18.67 14.62
C ILE A 119 0.39 18.18 13.93
N TYR A 120 0.27 18.48 12.65
CA TYR A 120 -0.82 18.03 11.79
C TYR A 120 -0.38 16.76 11.08
N LEU A 121 -1.11 15.67 11.28
CA LEU A 121 -0.84 14.37 10.68
C LEU A 121 -1.97 14.03 9.71
N PHE A 122 -1.63 13.78 8.45
CA PHE A 122 -2.56 13.28 7.45
C PHE A 122 -2.24 11.82 7.13
N ASP A 123 -3.13 10.92 7.50
CA ASP A 123 -3.07 9.50 7.12
C ASP A 123 -3.72 9.34 5.74
N ILE A 124 -2.90 9.15 4.70
CA ILE A 124 -3.37 8.99 3.32
C ILE A 124 -4.15 7.70 3.11
N LYS A 125 -3.93 6.69 3.95
CA LYS A 125 -4.56 5.37 3.83
C LYS A 125 -5.98 5.40 4.37
N LYS A 126 -6.21 6.18 5.42
CA LYS A 126 -7.52 6.35 6.05
C LYS A 126 -8.26 7.62 5.63
N TRP A 127 -7.59 8.53 4.91
CA TRP A 127 -8.09 9.87 4.60
C TRP A 127 -8.53 10.64 5.85
N ARG A 128 -7.72 10.54 6.92
CA ARG A 128 -8.00 11.17 8.22
C ARG A 128 -6.91 12.16 8.59
N MET A 129 -7.34 13.31 9.10
CA MET A 129 -6.48 14.32 9.68
C MET A 129 -6.50 14.19 11.20
N TYR A 130 -5.32 14.21 11.81
CA TYR A 130 -5.12 14.24 13.25
C TYR A 130 -4.30 15.49 13.62
N VAL A 131 -4.62 16.10 14.75
CA VAL A 131 -3.88 17.25 15.26
C VAL A 131 -3.37 16.89 16.64
N LEU A 132 -2.05 16.85 16.79
CA LEU A 132 -1.38 16.60 18.04
C LEU A 132 -0.78 17.89 18.56
N HIS A 133 -0.92 18.11 19.86
CA HIS A 133 -0.16 19.15 20.54
C HIS A 133 1.18 18.56 20.95
N ARG A 134 2.26 19.23 20.60
CA ARG A 134 3.59 18.83 21.04
C ARG A 134 3.70 19.13 22.53
N ALA A 135 3.84 18.09 23.35
CA ALA A 135 4.14 18.26 24.77
C ALA A 135 5.48 19.00 24.92
N PRO A 136 5.62 19.88 25.92
CA PRO A 136 6.89 20.54 26.20
C PRO A 136 7.98 19.49 26.42
N HIS A 137 9.15 19.72 25.85
CA HIS A 137 10.26 18.78 25.91
C HIS A 137 10.76 18.64 27.36
N ASP A 138 10.68 17.43 27.92
CA ASP A 138 11.38 17.10 29.16
C ASP A 138 12.89 17.13 28.90
N ALA A 139 13.67 17.65 29.85
CA ALA A 139 15.14 17.74 29.77
C ALA A 139 15.83 16.36 29.60
N GLU A 140 15.12 15.27 29.89
CA GLU A 140 15.58 13.90 29.77
C GLU A 140 15.34 13.27 28.37
N THR A 141 14.67 13.98 27.46
CA THR A 141 14.32 13.42 26.15
C THR A 141 15.54 13.38 25.22
N PRO A 142 15.94 12.21 24.69
CA PRO A 142 17.03 12.12 23.72
C PRO A 142 16.81 12.99 22.49
N SER A 143 17.88 13.60 21.97
CA SER A 143 17.81 14.56 20.86
C SER A 143 17.16 14.02 19.59
N ARG A 144 17.28 12.71 19.35
CA ARG A 144 16.67 12.01 18.22
C ARG A 144 15.14 12.06 18.21
N PHE A 145 14.50 12.20 19.37
CA PHE A 145 13.03 12.23 19.48
C PHE A 145 12.44 13.63 19.38
N PHE A 146 13.26 14.69 19.35
CA PHE A 146 12.75 16.07 19.26
C PHE A 146 11.95 16.37 17.99
N HIS A 147 12.22 15.66 16.89
CA HIS A 147 11.50 15.82 15.63
C HIS A 147 10.70 14.58 15.23
N ALA A 148 10.65 13.58 16.11
CA ALA A 148 9.92 12.36 15.87
C ALA A 148 8.43 12.55 16.20
N ILE A 149 7.58 11.85 15.47
CA ILE A 149 6.14 11.89 15.63
C ILE A 149 5.76 10.82 16.65
N PRO A 150 5.06 11.17 17.73
CA PRO A 150 4.50 10.18 18.65
C PRO A 150 3.33 9.46 17.96
N MET A 151 3.43 8.15 17.89
CA MET A 151 2.35 7.26 17.42
C MET A 151 1.46 6.93 18.60
N LEU A 152 0.44 7.77 18.79
CA LEU A 152 -0.58 7.59 19.82
C LEU A 152 -1.65 6.59 19.33
N GLU A 153 -2.25 5.85 20.26
CA GLU A 153 -3.44 5.01 20.03
C GLU A 153 -4.67 5.84 19.62
#